data_AF-A0A913YIF0-F1
#
_entry.id   AF-A0A913YIF0-F1
#
_cell.length_a   1.000
_cell.length_b   1.000
_cell.length_c   1.000
_cell.angle_alpha   90.00
_cell.angle_beta   90.00
_cell.angle_gamma   90.00
#
_symmetry.space_group_name_H-M   'P 1'
#
loop_
_entity.id
_entity.type
_entity.pdbx_description
1 polymer ?
#
loop_
_entity_poly.entity_id
_entity_poly.type
_entity_poly.pdbx_seq_one_letter_code
_entity_poly.pdbx_strand_id
1 'polypeptide(L)'
;MASGNNKKNIEERLTNVFSKHLKEFCLENINYATGYIDGEENLNSFLKEFEAVAHISYSTVKSEKRTEKSKRYTSQGKLRWESKAGVKIPYSGIPFILEGQRVLECVYGKRKQKKRTHDEINDHPEAKKKRFHLQDTKKHGCQAKVTIREVSMFVDYDISSKSQGMSGCMVERQLKPNTLQKIREKLVDDQQSISVLKRFYIEAPRSNAHNNHSMDETISVENSIHPELIEKITEYVKSGLTNPYDLQNLLKSYVEKTMFHGLTDPPSILNSQFYPSIKCISNHIYKIGYQLKLSKLDQVYLDKKIKEWSKEDGSRKFFLRMFKDTQEATYKDQLLYVHQEKWQRDLLLKYGGEICLLDATYKTTKYAVPLFFLCVKTNSGYAVVGKLLIYTNSCRNFINVLYLNYNVQT
;
A
#
# COMPACT_ATOMS: atom_id res chain seq x y z
N MET A 1 -31.61 -8.66 10.73
CA MET A 1 -31.77 -9.86 9.87
C MET A 1 -31.02 -9.80 8.54
N ALA A 2 -30.65 -8.62 8.01
CA ALA A 2 -29.94 -8.49 6.72
C ALA A 2 -28.45 -8.93 6.74
N SER A 3 -27.72 -8.76 7.85
CA SER A 3 -26.29 -9.14 7.94
C SER A 3 -26.02 -10.66 7.86
N GLY A 4 -27.00 -11.48 8.27
CA GLY A 4 -26.87 -12.94 8.27
C GLY A 4 -26.96 -13.59 6.89
N ASN A 5 -27.72 -13.00 5.95
CA ASN A 5 -27.85 -13.52 4.59
C ASN A 5 -26.62 -13.20 3.72
N ASN A 6 -26.01 -12.03 3.91
CA ASN A 6 -24.81 -11.63 3.16
C ASN A 6 -23.57 -12.45 3.54
N LYS A 7 -23.38 -12.74 4.84
CA LYS A 7 -22.26 -13.56 5.29
C LYS A 7 -22.31 -14.97 4.72
N LYS A 8 -23.51 -15.55 4.58
CA LYS A 8 -23.72 -16.86 3.93
C LYS A 8 -23.37 -16.80 2.43
N ASN A 9 -23.75 -15.73 1.74
CA ASN A 9 -23.46 -15.55 0.31
C ASN A 9 -21.94 -15.43 0.05
N ILE A 10 -21.21 -14.66 0.86
CA ILE A 10 -19.76 -14.54 0.72
C ILE A 10 -19.05 -15.85 1.02
N GLU A 11 -19.49 -16.58 2.05
CA GLU A 11 -18.93 -17.89 2.39
C GLU A 11 -19.12 -18.92 1.26
N GLU A 12 -20.27 -18.91 0.60
CA GLU A 12 -20.55 -19.75 -0.57
C GLU A 12 -19.63 -19.40 -1.74
N ARG A 13 -19.46 -18.10 -2.04
CA ARG A 13 -18.53 -17.63 -3.08
C ARG A 13 -17.08 -18.02 -2.77
N LEU A 14 -16.64 -17.86 -1.51
CA LEU A 14 -15.31 -18.29 -1.09
C LEU A 14 -15.12 -19.80 -1.24
N THR A 15 -16.14 -20.59 -0.90
CA THR A 15 -16.13 -22.04 -1.08
C THR A 15 -15.99 -22.42 -2.55
N ASN A 16 -16.63 -21.68 -3.46
CA ASN A 16 -16.47 -21.86 -4.91
C ASN A 16 -15.06 -21.51 -5.41
N VAL A 17 -14.43 -20.46 -4.86
CA VAL A 17 -13.02 -20.14 -5.18
C VAL A 17 -12.10 -21.27 -4.69
N PHE A 18 -12.33 -21.78 -3.49
CA PHE A 18 -11.55 -22.89 -2.94
C PHE A 18 -11.71 -24.16 -3.78
N SER A 19 -12.94 -24.54 -4.14
CA SER A 19 -13.18 -25.75 -4.95
C SER A 19 -12.62 -25.65 -6.37
N LYS A 20 -12.59 -24.45 -6.94
CA LYS A 20 -12.05 -24.18 -8.28
C LYS A 20 -10.52 -24.29 -8.34
N HIS A 21 -9.82 -23.81 -7.32
CA HIS A 21 -8.34 -23.66 -7.37
C HIS A 21 -7.57 -24.65 -6.50
N LEU A 22 -8.10 -25.01 -5.32
CA LEU A 22 -7.39 -25.86 -4.37
C LEU A 22 -7.66 -27.34 -4.67
N LYS A 23 -6.59 -28.08 -4.91
CA LYS A 23 -6.62 -29.55 -4.95
C LYS A 23 -6.58 -30.11 -3.53
N GLU A 24 -7.29 -31.22 -3.31
CA GLU A 24 -7.46 -31.88 -1.99
C GLU A 24 -7.84 -30.88 -0.88
N PHE A 25 -8.77 -29.97 -1.19
CA PHE A 25 -9.14 -28.95 -0.22
C PHE A 25 -9.94 -29.55 0.93
N CYS A 26 -9.64 -29.13 2.16
CA CYS A 26 -10.31 -29.55 3.38
C CYS A 26 -10.82 -28.33 4.13
N LEU A 27 -12.02 -28.49 4.69
CA LEU A 27 -12.75 -27.47 5.45
C LEU A 27 -12.92 -27.86 6.93
N GLU A 28 -12.04 -28.73 7.46
CA GLU A 28 -12.10 -29.22 8.85
C GLU A 28 -12.11 -28.08 9.88
N ASN A 29 -11.46 -26.96 9.56
CA ASN A 29 -11.46 -25.77 10.39
C ASN A 29 -12.56 -24.81 9.94
N ILE A 30 -13.40 -24.40 10.89
CA ILE A 30 -14.46 -23.39 10.67
C ILE A 30 -13.86 -22.05 10.18
N ASN A 31 -12.61 -21.77 10.54
CA ASN A 31 -11.95 -20.51 10.23
C ASN A 31 -11.05 -20.56 9.00
N TYR A 32 -10.56 -21.74 8.59
CA TYR A 32 -9.54 -21.84 7.55
C TYR A 32 -9.82 -23.01 6.59
N ALA A 33 -9.60 -22.76 5.31
CA ALA A 33 -9.54 -23.79 4.28
C ALA A 33 -8.08 -24.14 4.01
N THR A 34 -7.79 -25.43 3.90
CA THR A 34 -6.45 -25.92 3.54
C THR A 34 -6.49 -26.66 2.23
N GLY A 35 -5.45 -26.56 1.41
CA GLY A 35 -5.32 -27.32 0.17
C GLY A 35 -3.99 -27.03 -0.51
N TYR A 36 -3.81 -27.50 -1.75
CA TYR A 36 -2.62 -27.16 -2.52
C TYR A 36 -2.89 -26.75 -3.97
N ILE A 37 -1.94 -26.01 -4.54
CA ILE A 37 -1.95 -25.54 -5.93
C ILE A 37 -0.63 -25.92 -6.58
N ASP A 38 -0.68 -26.42 -7.81
CA ASP A 38 0.51 -26.68 -8.62
C ASP A 38 0.76 -25.49 -9.56
N GLY A 39 2.00 -24.99 -9.59
CA GLY A 39 2.40 -23.88 -10.46
C GLY A 39 2.16 -22.48 -9.89
N GLU A 40 3.07 -21.55 -10.23
CA GLU A 40 3.06 -20.17 -9.70
C GLU A 40 1.96 -19.30 -10.35
N GLU A 41 1.64 -19.55 -11.62
CA GLU A 41 0.55 -18.86 -12.34
C GLU A 41 -0.81 -19.14 -11.70
N ASN A 42 -1.07 -20.41 -11.36
CA ASN A 42 -2.30 -20.82 -10.70
C ASN A 42 -2.41 -20.21 -9.29
N LEU A 43 -1.29 -20.12 -8.56
CA LEU A 43 -1.26 -19.44 -7.27
C LEU A 43 -1.64 -17.96 -7.40
N ASN A 44 -1.10 -17.26 -8.40
CA ASN A 44 -1.41 -15.85 -8.62
C ASN A 44 -2.86 -15.64 -9.03
N SER A 45 -3.41 -16.52 -9.88
CA SER A 45 -4.82 -16.51 -10.26
C SER A 45 -5.73 -16.74 -9.06
N PHE A 46 -5.40 -17.72 -8.20
CA PHE A 46 -6.10 -17.97 -6.94
C PHE A 46 -6.09 -16.74 -6.03
N LEU A 47 -4.93 -16.14 -5.78
CA LEU A 47 -4.82 -14.97 -4.90
C LEU A 47 -5.66 -13.78 -5.42
N LYS A 48 -5.63 -13.51 -6.72
CA LYS A 48 -6.44 -12.44 -7.33
C LYS A 48 -7.94 -12.68 -7.17
N GLU A 49 -8.40 -13.89 -7.49
CA GLU A 49 -9.83 -14.23 -7.38
C GLU A 49 -10.29 -14.28 -5.92
N PHE A 50 -9.44 -14.79 -5.02
CA PHE A 50 -9.68 -14.81 -3.59
C PHE A 50 -9.81 -13.39 -3.00
N GLU A 51 -8.89 -12.48 -3.31
CA GLU A 51 -8.97 -11.08 -2.85
C GLU A 51 -10.19 -10.36 -3.42
N ALA A 52 -10.56 -10.63 -4.68
CA ALA A 52 -11.73 -10.05 -5.32
C ALA A 52 -13.04 -10.49 -4.66
N VAL A 53 -13.18 -11.78 -4.35
CA VAL A 53 -14.38 -12.33 -3.69
C VAL A 53 -14.44 -12.00 -2.20
N ALA A 54 -13.30 -12.03 -1.51
CA ALA A 54 -13.22 -11.67 -0.09
C ALA A 54 -13.39 -10.15 0.13
N HIS A 55 -13.32 -9.35 -0.94
CA HIS A 55 -13.25 -7.89 -0.90
C HIS A 55 -12.16 -7.38 0.04
N ILE A 56 -11.06 -8.13 0.20
CA ILE A 56 -10.00 -7.87 1.16
C ILE A 56 -8.64 -8.06 0.52
N SER A 57 -7.81 -7.03 0.57
CA SER A 57 -6.38 -7.11 0.24
C SER A 57 -5.56 -7.65 1.42
N TYR A 58 -4.50 -8.39 1.11
CA TYR A 58 -3.54 -8.90 2.08
C TYR A 58 -2.15 -8.26 1.93
N SER A 59 -1.44 -8.12 3.04
CA SER A 59 -0.10 -7.56 3.10
C SER A 59 0.91 -8.61 3.54
N THR A 60 2.05 -8.70 2.87
CA THR A 60 3.09 -9.68 3.23
C THR A 60 3.72 -9.30 4.57
N VAL A 61 3.60 -10.17 5.57
CA VAL A 61 4.17 -9.95 6.92
C VAL A 61 5.45 -10.72 7.12
N LYS A 62 5.50 -11.93 6.57
CA LYS A 62 6.64 -12.82 6.67
C LYS A 62 6.88 -13.42 5.29
N SER A 63 8.12 -13.34 4.82
CA SER A 63 8.56 -13.99 3.60
C SER A 63 9.94 -14.58 3.88
N GLU A 64 9.98 -15.89 4.02
CA GLU A 64 11.22 -16.64 4.20
C GLU A 64 11.46 -17.44 2.92
N LYS A 65 12.35 -16.92 2.07
CA LYS A 65 12.97 -17.73 1.02
C LYS A 65 14.25 -18.33 1.58
N ARG A 66 14.38 -19.66 1.52
CA ARG A 66 15.61 -20.34 1.93
C ARG A 66 16.64 -20.15 0.82
N THR A 67 17.40 -19.06 0.91
CA THR A 67 18.52 -18.76 0.01
C THR A 67 19.84 -19.20 0.65
N GLU A 68 20.85 -19.43 -0.18
CA GLU A 68 22.18 -19.95 0.19
C GLU A 68 22.89 -19.19 1.32
N LYS A 69 22.49 -17.95 1.63
CA LYS A 69 23.11 -17.12 2.69
C LYS A 69 22.63 -17.47 4.11
N SER A 70 21.64 -18.36 4.28
CA SER A 70 21.03 -18.73 5.56
C SER A 70 21.62 -19.99 6.23
N LYS A 71 22.87 -20.33 5.88
CA LYS A 71 23.58 -21.59 6.24
C LYS A 71 23.83 -21.83 7.73
N ARG A 72 23.66 -20.84 8.62
CA ARG A 72 24.16 -21.00 10.00
C ARG A 72 23.36 -21.99 10.86
N TYR A 73 22.05 -22.22 10.61
CA TYR A 73 21.25 -23.11 11.48
C TYR A 73 20.02 -23.81 10.84
N THR A 74 19.83 -23.83 9.51
CA THR A 74 18.57 -24.38 8.94
C THR A 74 18.76 -25.51 7.93
N SER A 75 17.87 -26.50 7.99
CA SER A 75 17.76 -27.68 7.14
C SER A 75 17.40 -27.34 5.67
N GLN A 76 18.10 -26.42 5.03
CA GLN A 76 17.91 -26.05 3.62
C GLN A 76 18.32 -27.22 2.72
N GLY A 77 17.56 -27.48 1.65
CA GLY A 77 17.79 -28.63 0.76
C GLY A 77 17.54 -30.01 1.38
N LYS A 78 17.08 -30.08 2.65
CA LYS A 78 16.73 -31.37 3.26
C LYS A 78 15.47 -31.92 2.57
N LEU A 79 15.65 -33.00 1.83
CA LEU A 79 14.56 -33.80 1.30
C LEU A 79 13.68 -34.34 2.43
N ARG A 80 12.36 -34.22 2.24
CA ARG A 80 11.34 -34.63 3.20
C ARG A 80 10.26 -35.42 2.48
N TRP A 81 9.54 -36.22 3.26
CA TRP A 81 8.38 -37.00 2.81
C TRP A 81 7.06 -36.44 3.36
N GLU A 82 7.12 -35.76 4.50
CA GLU A 82 5.99 -35.10 5.14
C GLU A 82 6.48 -33.93 6.01
N SER A 83 5.58 -33.02 6.38
CA SER A 83 5.90 -31.95 7.34
C SER A 83 4.68 -31.56 8.16
N LYS A 84 4.74 -31.84 9.47
CA LYS A 84 3.69 -31.47 10.45
C LYS A 84 3.80 -30.03 10.96
N ALA A 85 4.91 -29.33 10.73
CA ALA A 85 5.14 -27.98 11.22
C ALA A 85 4.46 -26.92 10.33
N GLY A 86 3.63 -26.04 10.89
CA GLY A 86 2.88 -25.02 10.13
C GLY A 86 1.72 -25.61 9.33
N VAL A 87 1.49 -25.12 8.10
CA VAL A 87 0.53 -25.76 7.17
C VAL A 87 1.01 -27.19 6.91
N LYS A 88 0.14 -28.16 7.24
CA LYS A 88 0.43 -29.59 7.17
C LYS A 88 0.70 -29.98 5.71
N ILE A 89 1.81 -30.65 5.47
CA ILE A 89 2.13 -31.28 4.20
C ILE A 89 1.99 -32.79 4.41
N PRO A 90 0.92 -33.41 3.90
CA PRO A 90 0.66 -34.84 4.08
C PRO A 90 1.68 -35.68 3.32
N TYR A 91 1.82 -36.94 3.71
CA TYR A 91 2.63 -37.91 2.99
C TYR A 91 1.93 -38.29 1.68
N SER A 92 2.51 -37.88 0.55
CA SER A 92 1.99 -38.20 -0.79
C SER A 92 2.74 -39.34 -1.49
N GLY A 93 3.78 -39.90 -0.86
CA GLY A 93 4.70 -40.85 -1.54
C GLY A 93 5.72 -40.17 -2.46
N ILE A 94 5.71 -38.84 -2.56
CA ILE A 94 6.63 -38.07 -3.39
C ILE A 94 7.56 -37.26 -2.49
N PRO A 95 8.90 -37.37 -2.64
CA PRO A 95 9.84 -36.58 -1.85
C PRO A 95 9.84 -35.12 -2.32
N PHE A 96 10.11 -34.19 -1.39
CA PHE A 96 10.11 -32.75 -1.68
C PHE A 96 11.17 -31.96 -0.89
N ILE A 97 11.52 -30.79 -1.40
CA ILE A 97 12.29 -29.75 -0.70
C ILE A 97 11.38 -28.58 -0.35
N LEU A 98 11.52 -28.05 0.87
CA LEU A 98 10.84 -26.83 1.27
C LEU A 98 11.68 -25.61 0.87
N GLU A 99 11.19 -24.83 -0.09
CA GLU A 99 11.84 -23.64 -0.64
C GLU A 99 11.58 -22.41 0.22
N GLY A 100 10.35 -22.27 0.70
CA GLY A 100 9.99 -21.07 1.45
C GLY A 100 8.60 -21.08 2.06
N GLN A 101 8.34 -20.04 2.83
CA GLN A 101 7.06 -19.77 3.43
C GLN A 101 6.73 -18.28 3.33
N ARG A 102 5.49 -17.98 2.96
CA ARG A 102 4.93 -16.63 2.93
C ARG A 102 3.71 -16.59 3.84
N VAL A 103 3.59 -15.52 4.63
CA VAL A 103 2.42 -15.25 5.47
C VAL A 103 1.89 -13.87 5.10
N LEU A 104 0.68 -13.83 4.58
CA LEU A 104 -0.04 -12.62 4.23
C LEU A 104 -1.05 -12.31 5.34
N GLU A 105 -1.07 -11.10 5.87
CA GLU A 105 -2.02 -10.65 6.89
C GLU A 105 -3.04 -9.71 6.26
N CYS A 106 -4.30 -9.83 6.66
CA CYS A 106 -5.37 -8.91 6.27
C CYS A 106 -4.94 -7.45 6.47
N VAL A 107 -5.31 -6.55 5.55
CA VAL A 107 -5.02 -5.11 5.70
C VAL A 107 -5.58 -4.53 6.99
N TYR A 108 -6.68 -5.07 7.51
CA TYR A 108 -7.25 -4.73 8.81
C TYR A 108 -6.59 -5.41 10.02
N GLY A 109 -5.45 -6.08 9.83
CA GLY A 109 -4.69 -6.78 10.86
C GLY A 109 -4.17 -5.89 11.99
N LYS A 110 -3.27 -6.43 12.82
CA LYS A 110 -2.76 -5.70 13.99
C LYS A 110 -1.87 -4.53 13.59
N ARG A 111 -1.98 -3.43 14.34
CA ARG A 111 -1.05 -2.31 14.21
C ARG A 111 0.32 -2.77 14.72
N LYS A 112 1.31 -2.86 13.81
CA LYS A 112 2.69 -3.10 14.19
C LYS A 112 3.21 -1.87 14.95
N GLN A 113 3.36 -1.99 16.26
CA GLN A 113 4.07 -0.96 17.01
C GLN A 113 5.52 -0.95 16.55
N LYS A 114 6.05 0.22 16.19
CA LYS A 114 7.51 0.36 16.09
C LYS A 114 8.04 0.09 17.49
N LYS A 115 9.00 -0.83 17.63
CA LYS A 115 9.80 -0.93 18.86
C LYS A 115 10.27 0.49 19.17
N ARG A 116 9.90 1.01 20.34
CA ARG A 116 10.54 2.21 20.86
C ARG A 116 12.02 1.82 20.98
N THR A 117 12.87 2.40 20.15
CA THR A 117 14.30 2.44 20.47
C THR A 117 14.38 3.04 21.86
N HIS A 118 15.10 2.37 22.75
CA HIS A 118 15.26 2.72 24.16
C HIS A 118 15.30 4.24 24.30
N ASP A 119 14.40 4.79 25.12
CA ASP A 119 14.34 6.21 25.38
C ASP A 119 15.71 6.64 25.96
N GLU A 120 16.52 7.32 25.15
CA GLU A 120 17.54 8.23 25.67
C GLU A 120 16.77 9.23 26.53
N ILE A 121 17.16 9.31 27.80
CA ILE A 121 16.63 10.24 28.79
C ILE A 121 16.94 11.64 28.28
N ASN A 122 16.01 12.23 27.54
CA ASN A 122 16.02 13.63 27.18
C ASN A 122 15.07 14.36 28.12
N ASP A 123 15.64 15.19 28.99
CA ASP A 123 15.00 16.03 30.04
C ASP A 123 14.13 17.17 29.48
N HIS A 124 13.51 16.99 28.32
CA HIS A 124 12.65 18.00 27.72
C HIS A 124 11.23 17.46 27.50
N PRO A 125 10.20 18.11 28.06
CA PRO A 125 8.81 17.78 27.84
C PRO A 125 8.36 18.31 26.48
N GLU A 126 9.12 18.04 25.43
CA GLU A 126 8.63 18.21 24.07
C GLU A 126 7.65 17.07 23.84
N ALA A 127 6.36 17.38 23.91
CA ALA A 127 5.31 16.51 23.42
C ALA A 127 5.69 16.07 22.00
N LYS A 128 6.25 14.86 21.85
CA LYS A 128 6.60 14.23 20.57
C LYS A 128 5.36 14.35 19.70
N LYS A 129 5.31 15.38 18.83
CA LYS A 129 4.11 15.73 18.07
C LYS A 129 3.73 14.48 17.28
N LYS A 130 2.64 13.83 17.69
CA LYS A 130 2.05 12.73 16.93
C LYS A 130 1.85 13.30 15.54
N ARG A 131 2.49 12.74 14.51
CA ARG A 131 2.21 13.13 13.13
C ARG A 131 0.69 13.14 13.00
N PHE A 132 0.12 14.29 12.66
CA PHE A 132 -1.30 14.39 12.42
C PHE A 132 -1.59 13.56 11.18
N HIS A 133 -2.04 12.33 11.42
CA HIS A 133 -2.49 11.45 10.36
C HIS A 133 -3.88 11.94 9.96
N LEU A 134 -4.00 12.45 8.73
CA LEU A 134 -5.28 12.88 8.15
C LEU A 134 -6.32 11.73 8.07
N GLN A 135 -5.87 10.49 8.27
CA GLN A 135 -6.68 9.28 8.24
C GLN A 135 -6.41 8.44 9.48
N ASP A 136 -7.48 8.00 10.15
CA ASP A 136 -7.38 6.94 11.15
C ASP A 136 -6.78 5.67 10.54
N THR A 137 -6.04 4.92 11.35
CA THR A 137 -5.39 3.70 10.86
C THR A 137 -6.46 2.68 10.49
N LYS A 138 -6.38 2.10 9.29
CA LYS A 138 -7.18 0.95 8.84
C LYS A 138 -6.87 -0.35 9.62
N LYS A 139 -6.41 -0.30 10.86
CA LYS A 139 -5.93 -1.49 11.60
C LYS A 139 -6.91 -1.79 12.72
N HIS A 140 -7.80 -2.76 12.50
CA HIS A 140 -8.82 -3.21 13.47
C HIS A 140 -8.38 -4.44 14.28
N GLY A 141 -7.14 -4.92 14.08
CA GLY A 141 -6.63 -6.07 14.81
C GLY A 141 -7.17 -7.42 14.33
N CYS A 142 -7.55 -7.50 13.04
CA CYS A 142 -7.99 -8.74 12.42
C CYS A 142 -6.95 -9.85 12.55
N GLN A 143 -7.42 -11.09 12.77
CA GLN A 143 -6.56 -12.27 12.96
C GLN A 143 -6.39 -13.10 11.68
N ALA A 144 -7.15 -12.80 10.63
CA ALA A 144 -7.11 -13.52 9.37
C ALA A 144 -5.75 -13.41 8.67
N LYS A 145 -5.19 -14.57 8.30
CA LYS A 145 -3.90 -14.69 7.63
C LYS A 145 -3.97 -15.75 6.54
N VAL A 146 -3.36 -15.50 5.40
CA VAL A 146 -3.10 -16.52 4.39
C VAL A 146 -1.69 -17.05 4.60
N THR A 147 -1.55 -18.35 4.83
CA THR A 147 -0.22 -18.99 4.92
C THR A 147 0.02 -19.82 3.67
N ILE A 148 1.17 -19.60 3.03
CA ILE A 148 1.57 -20.28 1.79
C ILE A 148 2.94 -20.91 2.01
N ARG A 149 3.07 -22.21 1.73
CA ARG A 149 4.35 -22.92 1.75
C ARG A 149 4.70 -23.40 0.35
N GLU A 150 5.88 -23.00 -0.11
CA GLU A 150 6.41 -23.34 -1.42
C GLU A 150 7.30 -24.58 -1.29
N VAL A 151 6.97 -25.63 -2.04
CA VAL A 151 7.76 -26.87 -2.11
C VAL A 151 8.08 -27.25 -3.55
N SER A 152 9.26 -27.85 -3.72
CA SER A 152 9.74 -28.45 -4.95
C SER A 152 9.56 -29.97 -4.84
N MET A 153 8.61 -30.54 -5.61
CA MET A 153 8.25 -31.95 -5.60
C MET A 153 9.02 -32.71 -6.70
N PHE A 154 9.56 -33.88 -6.36
CA PHE A 154 10.32 -34.74 -7.28
C PHE A 154 9.44 -35.87 -7.82
N VAL A 155 8.60 -35.56 -8.81
CA VAL A 155 7.53 -36.45 -9.29
C VAL A 155 8.09 -37.77 -9.86
N ASP A 156 9.25 -37.73 -10.51
CA ASP A 156 9.92 -38.92 -11.07
C ASP A 156 10.33 -39.97 -10.01
N TYR A 157 10.32 -39.58 -8.74
CA TYR A 157 10.73 -40.40 -7.60
C TYR A 157 9.56 -40.80 -6.71
N ASP A 158 8.35 -40.80 -7.25
CA ASP A 158 7.18 -41.33 -6.55
C ASP A 158 7.38 -42.81 -6.20
N ILE A 159 7.16 -43.15 -4.93
CA ILE A 159 7.23 -44.52 -4.41
C ILE A 159 5.85 -45.09 -4.08
N SER A 160 4.77 -44.33 -4.31
CA SER A 160 3.39 -44.75 -4.02
C SER A 160 3.09 -46.13 -4.62
N SER A 161 3.33 -46.32 -5.92
CA SER A 161 3.10 -47.58 -6.62
C SER A 161 4.04 -48.71 -6.14
N LYS A 162 5.29 -48.40 -5.83
CA LYS A 162 6.29 -49.39 -5.37
C LYS A 162 6.08 -49.85 -3.94
N SER A 163 5.37 -49.06 -3.15
CA SER A 163 5.07 -49.37 -1.75
C SER A 163 3.87 -50.33 -1.59
N GLN A 164 3.05 -50.49 -2.64
CA GLN A 164 1.90 -51.41 -2.61
C GLN A 164 2.39 -52.86 -2.50
N GLY A 165 2.05 -53.52 -1.38
CA GLY A 165 2.44 -54.90 -1.09
C GLY A 165 3.73 -55.06 -0.27
N MET A 166 4.42 -53.96 0.08
CA MET A 166 5.59 -54.00 0.96
C MET A 166 5.22 -53.70 2.41
N SER A 167 5.91 -54.34 3.36
CA SER A 167 5.79 -53.99 4.79
C SER A 167 6.21 -52.54 5.02
N GLY A 168 5.47 -51.80 5.86
CA GLY A 168 5.79 -50.39 6.19
C GLY A 168 7.22 -50.19 6.70
N CYS A 169 7.76 -51.17 7.43
CA CYS A 169 9.16 -51.18 7.88
C CYS A 169 10.16 -51.19 6.71
N MET A 170 9.87 -51.93 5.65
CA MET A 170 10.72 -52.03 4.46
C MET A 170 10.67 -50.75 3.63
N VAL A 171 9.49 -50.12 3.54
CA VAL A 171 9.32 -48.81 2.89
C VAL A 171 10.19 -47.75 3.60
N GLU A 172 10.18 -47.74 4.93
CA GLU A 172 10.96 -46.79 5.72
C GLU A 172 12.46 -47.06 5.72
N ARG A 173 12.87 -48.33 5.84
CA ARG A 173 14.29 -48.70 5.97
C ARG A 173 15.03 -48.82 4.64
N GLN A 174 14.33 -49.04 3.51
CA GLN A 174 14.96 -49.28 2.21
C GLN A 174 14.48 -48.30 1.13
N LEU A 175 13.19 -48.29 0.80
CA LEU A 175 12.68 -47.49 -0.33
C LEU A 175 12.91 -45.99 -0.14
N LYS A 176 12.52 -45.44 1.02
CA LYS A 176 12.71 -44.02 1.32
C LYS A 176 14.19 -43.61 1.26
N PRO A 177 15.14 -44.23 1.99
CA PRO A 177 16.54 -43.82 1.96
C PRO A 177 17.19 -44.00 0.58
N ASN A 178 16.92 -45.12 -0.12
CA ASN A 178 17.48 -45.35 -1.47
C ASN A 178 16.99 -44.30 -2.48
N THR A 179 15.70 -43.92 -2.39
CA THR A 179 15.14 -42.90 -3.27
C THR A 179 15.72 -41.52 -2.98
N LEU A 180 15.88 -41.15 -1.71
CA LEU A 180 16.55 -39.90 -1.33
C LEU A 180 18.01 -39.85 -1.76
N GLN A 181 18.72 -40.98 -1.69
CA GLN A 181 20.10 -41.07 -2.14
C GLN A 181 20.22 -40.83 -3.65
N LYS A 182 19.36 -41.47 -4.47
CA LYS A 182 19.32 -41.25 -5.92
C LYS A 182 19.06 -39.79 -6.29
N ILE A 183 18.15 -39.12 -5.57
CA ILE A 183 17.88 -37.70 -5.79
C ILE A 183 19.11 -36.85 -5.45
N ARG A 184 19.80 -37.15 -4.34
CA ARG A 184 21.03 -36.41 -3.96
C ARG A 184 22.15 -36.59 -4.98
N GLU A 185 22.36 -37.81 -5.46
CA GLU A 185 23.37 -38.11 -6.48
C GLU A 185 23.10 -37.30 -7.76
N LYS A 186 21.84 -37.28 -8.23
CA LYS A 186 21.45 -36.48 -9.41
C LYS A 186 21.43 -34.97 -9.19
N LEU A 187 21.26 -34.49 -7.96
CA LEU A 187 21.35 -33.06 -7.64
C LEU A 187 22.81 -32.57 -7.57
N VAL A 188 23.78 -33.47 -7.45
CA VAL A 188 25.22 -33.16 -7.47
C VAL A 188 25.77 -33.24 -8.89
N ASP A 189 25.26 -34.15 -9.72
CA ASP A 189 25.54 -34.18 -11.16
C ASP A 189 24.71 -33.10 -11.88
N ASP A 190 25.29 -31.90 -12.05
CA ASP A 190 24.69 -30.73 -12.72
C ASP A 190 24.25 -30.96 -14.19
N GLN A 191 24.38 -32.19 -14.71
CA GLN A 191 24.18 -32.55 -16.12
C GLN A 191 22.78 -33.10 -16.45
N GLN A 192 21.95 -33.47 -15.47
CA GLN A 192 20.58 -33.97 -15.73
C GLN A 192 19.51 -33.05 -15.17
N SER A 193 18.68 -32.50 -16.05
CA SER A 193 17.47 -31.76 -15.68
C SER A 193 16.48 -32.70 -14.99
N ILE A 194 16.39 -32.64 -13.67
CA ILE A 194 15.35 -33.34 -12.91
C ILE A 194 14.03 -32.61 -13.10
N SER A 195 12.94 -33.33 -13.38
CA SER A 195 11.61 -32.71 -13.43
C SER A 195 11.17 -32.35 -12.00
N VAL A 196 11.05 -31.05 -11.74
CA VAL A 196 10.67 -30.52 -10.42
C VAL A 196 9.34 -29.77 -10.56
N LEU A 197 8.32 -30.27 -9.87
CA LEU A 197 7.02 -29.62 -9.82
C LEU A 197 6.95 -28.67 -8.62
N LYS A 198 6.72 -27.38 -8.88
CA LYS A 198 6.46 -26.41 -7.80
C LYS A 198 5.03 -26.56 -7.30
N ARG A 199 4.88 -26.88 -6.01
CA ARG A 199 3.59 -27.00 -5.33
C ARG A 199 3.51 -26.03 -4.16
N PHE A 200 2.34 -25.44 -3.98
CA PHE A 200 2.04 -24.45 -2.95
C PHE A 200 0.96 -25.00 -2.02
N TYR A 201 1.31 -25.28 -0.77
CA TYR A 201 0.33 -25.62 0.27
C TYR A 201 -0.20 -24.34 0.91
N ILE A 202 -1.52 -24.19 0.89
CA ILE A 202 -2.21 -22.95 1.25
C ILE A 202 -3.14 -23.22 2.42
N GLU A 203 -3.11 -22.33 3.40
CA GLU A 203 -4.12 -22.19 4.44
C GLU A 203 -4.72 -20.78 4.29
N ALA A 204 -5.96 -20.70 3.81
CA ALA A 204 -6.66 -19.46 3.52
C ALA A 204 -7.81 -19.22 4.51
N PRO A 205 -8.01 -17.97 4.98
CA PRO A 205 -9.07 -17.65 5.92
C PRO A 205 -10.45 -17.72 5.25
N ARG A 206 -11.41 -18.23 5.99
CA ARG A 206 -12.85 -18.19 5.69
C ARG A 206 -13.45 -16.91 6.28
N SER A 207 -14.73 -16.63 6.00
CA SER A 207 -15.39 -15.42 6.54
C SER A 207 -15.35 -15.34 8.07
N ASN A 208 -15.30 -16.49 8.75
CA ASN A 208 -15.25 -16.56 10.22
C ASN A 208 -13.89 -16.22 10.83
N ALA A 209 -12.78 -16.28 10.08
CA ALA A 209 -11.47 -15.88 10.58
C ALA A 209 -11.31 -14.35 10.71
N HIS A 210 -12.20 -13.60 10.05
CA HIS A 210 -12.21 -12.14 10.08
C HIS A 210 -12.92 -11.64 11.34
N ASN A 211 -12.11 -11.35 12.37
CA ASN A 211 -12.58 -10.76 13.62
C ASN A 211 -12.41 -9.24 13.59
N ASN A 212 -13.33 -8.52 14.24
CA ASN A 212 -13.30 -7.07 14.45
C ASN A 212 -13.49 -6.20 13.19
N HIS A 213 -13.86 -6.79 12.06
CA HIS A 213 -14.35 -6.05 10.88
C HIS A 213 -15.28 -6.95 10.06
N SER A 214 -16.18 -6.35 9.29
CA SER A 214 -17.00 -7.08 8.33
C SER A 214 -16.25 -7.24 7.00
N MET A 215 -16.42 -8.35 6.29
CA MET A 215 -15.93 -8.47 4.91
C MET A 215 -16.74 -7.58 3.95
N ASP A 216 -17.92 -7.13 4.37
CA ASP A 216 -18.77 -6.15 3.70
C ASP A 216 -18.25 -4.70 3.84
N GLU A 217 -17.28 -4.45 4.73
CA GLU A 217 -16.57 -3.17 4.80
C GLU A 217 -15.56 -3.09 3.65
N THR A 218 -16.11 -2.88 2.45
CA THR A 218 -15.42 -2.60 1.17
C THR A 218 -13.99 -2.13 1.40
N ILE A 219 -13.02 -3.03 1.17
CA ILE A 219 -11.63 -2.61 1.12
C ILE A 219 -11.51 -1.67 -0.07
N SER A 220 -11.01 -0.47 0.27
CA SER A 220 -10.39 0.49 -0.62
C SER A 220 -9.17 -0.13 -1.34
N VAL A 221 -9.40 -1.11 -2.21
CA VAL A 221 -8.48 -1.43 -3.29
C VAL A 221 -8.84 -0.44 -4.38
N GLU A 222 -8.16 0.70 -4.28
CA GLU A 222 -8.33 1.90 -5.09
C GLU A 222 -9.64 2.65 -4.85
N ASN A 223 -9.54 3.95 -4.53
CA ASN A 223 -10.64 4.90 -4.65
C ASN A 223 -10.96 5.15 -6.15
N SER A 224 -11.01 4.10 -6.97
CA SER A 224 -11.30 4.22 -8.40
C SER A 224 -12.81 4.31 -8.53
N ILE A 225 -13.35 5.50 -8.20
CA ILE A 225 -14.64 5.92 -8.72
C ILE A 225 -14.56 5.72 -10.25
N HIS A 226 -15.64 5.26 -10.88
CA HIS A 226 -15.68 5.14 -12.33
C HIS A 226 -15.17 6.44 -13.00
N PRO A 227 -14.26 6.39 -14.00
CA PRO A 227 -13.63 7.59 -14.57
C PRO A 227 -14.64 8.67 -15.00
N GLU A 228 -15.76 8.26 -15.59
CA GLU A 228 -16.83 9.17 -16.01
C GLU A 228 -17.52 9.89 -14.82
N LEU A 229 -17.65 9.23 -13.67
CA LEU A 229 -18.14 9.91 -12.46
C LEU A 229 -17.09 10.88 -11.89
N ILE A 230 -15.80 10.60 -12.05
CA ILE A 230 -14.74 11.56 -11.67
C ILE A 230 -14.83 12.81 -12.54
N GLU A 231 -15.08 12.66 -13.83
CA GLU A 231 -15.30 13.78 -14.75
C GLU A 231 -16.53 14.59 -14.33
N LYS A 232 -17.64 13.93 -13.98
CA LYS A 232 -18.84 14.61 -13.47
C LYS A 232 -18.63 15.33 -12.14
N ILE A 233 -17.90 14.72 -11.19
CA ILE A 233 -17.50 15.40 -9.96
C ILE A 233 -16.67 16.65 -10.30
N THR A 234 -15.76 16.55 -11.26
CA THR A 234 -14.94 17.68 -11.70
C THR A 234 -15.76 18.81 -12.32
N GLU A 235 -16.76 18.47 -13.13
CA GLU A 235 -17.71 19.43 -13.72
C GLU A 235 -18.52 20.16 -12.64
N TYR A 236 -19.11 19.41 -11.69
CA TYR A 236 -19.89 19.99 -10.60
C TYR A 236 -19.07 20.88 -9.67
N VAL A 237 -17.83 20.49 -9.37
CA VAL A 237 -16.94 21.32 -8.55
C VAL A 237 -16.53 22.59 -9.30
N LYS A 238 -16.30 22.51 -10.62
CA LYS A 238 -16.01 23.69 -11.46
C LYS A 238 -17.19 24.65 -11.54
N SER A 239 -18.44 24.15 -11.51
CA SER A 239 -19.64 24.99 -11.47
C SER A 239 -19.92 25.59 -10.08
N GLY A 240 -19.13 25.25 -9.07
CA GLY A 240 -19.19 25.84 -7.72
C GLY A 240 -19.89 24.97 -6.67
N LEU A 241 -20.34 23.77 -7.03
CA LEU A 241 -20.92 22.83 -6.08
C LEU A 241 -19.81 22.22 -5.21
N THR A 242 -19.78 22.59 -3.94
CA THR A 242 -18.75 22.18 -2.97
C THR A 242 -19.30 21.36 -1.81
N ASN A 243 -20.62 21.19 -1.73
CA ASN A 243 -21.28 20.39 -0.70
C ASN A 243 -21.26 18.90 -1.08
N PRO A 244 -20.60 18.03 -0.28
CA PRO A 244 -20.50 16.61 -0.58
C PRO A 244 -21.84 15.87 -0.67
N TYR A 245 -22.85 16.31 0.07
CA TYR A 245 -24.18 15.68 0.08
C TYR A 245 -24.94 15.95 -1.22
N ASP A 246 -24.91 17.19 -1.69
CA ASP A 246 -25.57 17.59 -2.93
C ASP A 246 -24.92 16.88 -4.13
N LEU A 247 -23.59 16.79 -4.14
CA LEU A 247 -22.86 16.01 -5.15
C LEU A 247 -23.23 14.53 -5.10
N GLN A 248 -23.39 13.93 -3.93
CA GLN A 248 -23.76 12.52 -3.82
C GLN A 248 -25.13 12.26 -4.45
N ASN A 249 -26.11 13.14 -4.20
CA ASN A 249 -27.45 13.03 -4.78
C ASN A 249 -27.44 13.23 -6.30
N LEU A 250 -26.66 14.19 -6.79
CA LEU A 250 -26.51 14.43 -8.23
C LEU A 250 -25.84 13.25 -8.94
N LEU A 251 -24.79 12.67 -8.35
CA LEU A 251 -24.13 11.49 -8.88
C LEU A 251 -25.07 10.28 -8.89
N LYS A 252 -25.83 10.07 -7.82
CA LYS A 252 -26.86 9.01 -7.76
C LYS A 252 -27.86 9.16 -8.90
N SER A 253 -28.40 10.37 -9.10
CA SER A 253 -29.33 10.63 -10.19
C SER A 253 -28.69 10.45 -11.57
N TYR A 254 -27.40 10.76 -11.73
CA TYR A 254 -26.67 10.57 -12.98
C TYR A 254 -26.46 9.08 -13.31
N VAL A 255 -26.08 8.28 -12.30
CA VAL A 255 -25.92 6.82 -12.46
C VAL A 255 -27.25 6.19 -12.86
N GLU A 256 -28.34 6.54 -12.18
CA GLU A 256 -29.67 5.97 -12.41
C GLU A 256 -30.29 6.42 -13.74
N LYS A 257 -30.16 7.69 -14.11
CA LYS A 257 -30.85 8.27 -15.29
C LYS A 257 -30.02 8.28 -16.56
N THR A 258 -28.69 8.18 -16.45
CA THR A 258 -27.80 8.36 -17.61
C THR A 258 -26.93 7.13 -17.84
N MET A 259 -26.21 6.63 -16.83
CA MET A 259 -25.32 5.49 -17.04
C MET A 259 -26.05 4.14 -17.18
N PHE A 260 -27.11 3.92 -16.38
CA PHE A 260 -27.81 2.63 -16.34
C PHE A 260 -29.30 2.74 -16.71
N HIS A 261 -29.64 3.72 -17.54
CA HIS A 261 -31.02 3.95 -17.94
C HIS A 261 -31.61 2.74 -18.68
N GLY A 262 -32.70 2.17 -18.14
CA GLY A 262 -33.44 1.07 -18.79
C GLY A 262 -32.81 -0.33 -18.66
N LEU A 263 -31.77 -0.48 -17.84
CA LEU A 263 -31.20 -1.81 -17.54
C LEU A 263 -31.98 -2.50 -16.42
N THR A 264 -32.24 -3.79 -16.58
CA THR A 264 -32.95 -4.64 -15.61
C THR A 264 -32.15 -4.89 -14.33
N ASP A 265 -30.81 -4.84 -14.39
CA ASP A 265 -29.92 -5.09 -13.26
C ASP A 265 -28.91 -3.94 -13.06
N PRO A 266 -29.32 -2.81 -12.45
CA PRO A 266 -28.40 -1.72 -12.13
C PRO A 266 -27.37 -2.15 -11.07
N PRO A 267 -26.18 -1.51 -11.03
CA PRO A 267 -25.19 -1.79 -10.00
C PRO A 267 -25.77 -1.52 -8.61
N SER A 268 -25.42 -2.40 -7.66
CA SER A 268 -25.85 -2.23 -6.27
C SER A 268 -25.42 -0.88 -5.71
N ILE A 269 -26.26 -0.26 -4.89
CA ILE A 269 -25.95 0.97 -4.14
C ILE A 269 -24.72 0.78 -3.23
N LEU A 270 -24.38 -0.46 -2.89
CA LEU A 270 -23.19 -0.80 -2.12
C LEU A 270 -21.90 -0.76 -2.96
N ASN A 271 -22.01 -0.65 -4.28
CA ASN A 271 -20.85 -0.55 -5.17
C ASN A 271 -20.26 0.87 -5.14
N SER A 272 -19.20 1.03 -4.35
CA SER A 272 -18.50 2.31 -4.17
C SER A 272 -17.88 2.93 -5.44
N GLN A 273 -17.76 2.15 -6.52
CA GLN A 273 -17.30 2.64 -7.83
C GLN A 273 -18.34 3.53 -8.51
N PHE A 274 -19.63 3.23 -8.32
CA PHE A 274 -20.76 3.99 -8.90
C PHE A 274 -21.46 4.87 -7.85
N TYR A 275 -21.51 4.41 -6.60
CA TYR A 275 -22.12 5.12 -5.47
C TYR A 275 -21.07 5.45 -4.42
N PRO A 276 -20.19 6.44 -4.67
CA PRO A 276 -19.12 6.77 -3.76
C PRO A 276 -19.63 7.31 -2.42
N SER A 277 -18.88 7.06 -1.35
CA SER A 277 -19.19 7.59 -0.03
C SER A 277 -18.97 9.11 0.04
N ILE A 278 -19.68 9.77 0.97
CA ILE A 278 -19.52 11.21 1.25
C ILE A 278 -18.05 11.59 1.48
N LYS A 279 -17.31 10.73 2.20
CA LYS A 279 -15.88 10.93 2.47
C LYS A 279 -15.04 10.86 1.19
N CYS A 280 -15.37 9.94 0.28
CA CYS A 280 -14.71 9.84 -1.02
C CYS A 280 -14.95 11.11 -1.85
N ILE A 281 -16.20 11.54 -1.96
CA ILE A 281 -16.60 12.76 -2.67
C ILE A 281 -15.87 13.98 -2.08
N SER A 282 -15.86 14.14 -0.76
CA SER A 282 -15.17 15.24 -0.06
C SER A 282 -13.68 15.32 -0.42
N ASN A 283 -13.01 14.17 -0.52
CA ASN A 283 -11.59 14.12 -0.92
C ASN A 283 -11.40 14.56 -2.39
N HIS A 284 -12.31 14.16 -3.28
CA HIS A 284 -12.27 14.58 -4.68
C HIS A 284 -12.54 16.09 -4.83
N ILE A 285 -13.55 16.63 -4.13
CA ILE A 285 -13.82 18.08 -4.08
C ILE A 285 -12.56 18.83 -3.64
N TYR A 286 -11.91 18.36 -2.58
CA TYR A 286 -10.66 18.95 -2.11
C TYR A 286 -9.57 18.91 -3.19
N LYS A 287 -9.32 17.75 -3.82
CA LYS A 287 -8.29 17.58 -4.86
C LYS A 287 -8.56 18.50 -6.06
N ILE A 288 -9.79 18.52 -6.56
CA ILE A 288 -10.20 19.36 -7.72
C ILE A 288 -10.11 20.84 -7.34
N GLY A 289 -10.64 21.24 -6.19
CA GLY A 289 -10.54 22.62 -5.71
C GLY A 289 -9.09 23.09 -5.57
N TYR A 290 -8.19 22.18 -5.20
CA TYR A 290 -6.76 22.46 -5.13
C TYR A 290 -6.08 22.57 -6.51
N GLN A 291 -6.51 21.76 -7.48
CA GLN A 291 -6.06 21.86 -8.88
C GLN A 291 -6.56 23.15 -9.55
N LEU A 292 -7.81 23.55 -9.30
CA LEU A 292 -8.37 24.81 -9.82
C LEU A 292 -7.65 26.05 -9.27
N LYS A 293 -7.06 25.96 -8.07
CA LYS A 293 -6.21 27.03 -7.54
C LYS A 293 -4.91 27.19 -8.32
N LEU A 294 -4.31 26.08 -8.77
CA LEU A 294 -3.12 26.10 -9.64
C LEU A 294 -3.43 26.62 -11.04
N SER A 295 -4.59 26.27 -11.62
CA SER A 295 -4.92 26.71 -12.98
C SER A 295 -5.07 28.24 -13.07
N LYS A 296 -5.33 28.91 -11.94
CA LYS A 296 -5.35 30.38 -11.85
C LYS A 296 -3.96 31.01 -11.77
N LEU A 297 -2.89 30.23 -11.67
CA LEU A 297 -1.53 30.74 -11.64
C LEU A 297 -0.91 30.79 -13.03
N ASP A 298 -0.67 32.01 -13.50
CA ASP A 298 0.16 32.25 -14.66
C ASP A 298 1.66 32.17 -14.29
N GLN A 299 2.19 30.94 -14.35
CA GLN A 299 3.60 30.68 -14.07
C GLN A 299 4.53 31.29 -15.12
N VAL A 300 4.05 31.50 -16.35
CA VAL A 300 4.84 32.07 -17.46
C VAL A 300 5.02 33.57 -17.24
N TYR A 301 3.96 34.27 -16.85
CA TYR A 301 4.05 35.68 -16.48
C TYR A 301 4.91 35.88 -15.22
N LEU A 302 4.77 35.00 -14.22
CA LEU A 302 5.62 35.04 -13.03
C LEU A 302 7.11 34.90 -13.37
N ASP A 303 7.49 33.97 -14.25
CA ASP A 303 8.86 33.81 -14.72
C ASP A 303 9.38 35.06 -15.45
N LYS A 304 8.56 35.68 -16.32
CA LYS A 304 8.90 36.95 -16.98
C LYS A 304 9.15 38.06 -15.96
N LYS A 305 8.27 38.21 -14.96
CA LYS A 305 8.42 39.23 -13.91
C LYS A 305 9.67 39.03 -13.07
N ILE A 306 10.00 37.79 -12.73
CA ILE A 306 11.23 37.48 -12.00
C ILE A 306 12.47 37.89 -12.82
N LYS A 307 12.47 37.63 -14.13
CA LYS A 307 13.56 38.05 -15.02
C LYS A 307 13.68 39.56 -15.13
N GLU A 308 12.57 40.29 -15.13
CA GLU A 308 12.56 41.76 -15.07
C GLU A 308 13.14 42.26 -13.73
N TRP A 309 12.63 41.78 -12.60
CA TRP A 309 13.11 42.19 -11.27
C TRP A 309 14.56 41.83 -11.00
N SER A 310 15.05 40.73 -11.58
CA SER A 310 16.46 40.33 -11.46
C SER A 310 17.41 41.27 -12.22
N LYS A 311 16.92 41.96 -13.26
CA LYS A 311 17.69 42.95 -14.03
C LYS A 311 17.71 44.31 -13.34
N GLU A 312 16.61 44.68 -12.67
CA GLU A 312 16.48 45.95 -11.96
C GLU A 312 17.38 46.01 -10.71
N ASP A 313 17.48 44.89 -9.97
CA ASP A 313 18.21 44.85 -8.71
C ASP A 313 18.88 43.47 -8.49
N GLY A 314 20.17 43.39 -8.82
CA GLY A 314 20.96 42.17 -8.67
C GLY A 314 21.18 41.72 -7.22
N SER A 315 20.78 42.52 -6.23
CA SER A 315 20.86 42.16 -4.82
C SER A 315 19.73 41.22 -4.37
N ARG A 316 18.63 41.17 -5.13
CA ARG A 316 17.47 40.31 -4.90
C ARG A 316 17.75 38.91 -5.39
N LYS A 317 17.36 37.92 -4.60
CA LYS A 317 17.45 36.51 -4.98
C LYS A 317 16.05 35.94 -5.14
N PHE A 318 15.79 35.45 -6.33
CA PHE A 318 14.58 34.75 -6.70
C PHE A 318 14.94 33.30 -7.01
N PHE A 319 14.16 32.38 -6.48
CA PHE A 319 14.19 30.99 -6.87
C PHE A 319 12.78 30.61 -7.33
N LEU A 320 12.63 30.19 -8.57
CA LEU A 320 11.37 29.67 -9.10
C LEU A 320 11.58 28.25 -9.61
N ARG A 321 10.71 27.36 -9.16
CA ARG A 321 10.50 26.03 -9.70
C ARG A 321 9.06 25.96 -10.17
N MET A 322 8.88 25.78 -11.48
CA MET A 322 7.57 25.63 -12.09
C MET A 322 6.94 24.28 -11.72
N PHE A 323 5.62 24.28 -11.59
CA PHE A 323 4.83 23.05 -11.43
C PHE A 323 4.77 22.27 -12.74
N LYS A 324 4.97 20.95 -12.67
CA LYS A 324 4.80 20.03 -13.79
C LYS A 324 3.71 19.02 -13.46
N ASP A 325 2.66 18.98 -14.27
CA ASP A 325 1.59 17.99 -14.11
C ASP A 325 2.08 16.63 -14.65
N THR A 326 2.55 15.77 -13.75
CA THR A 326 3.00 14.42 -14.10
C THR A 326 2.23 13.42 -13.23
N GLN A 327 1.71 12.34 -13.82
CA GLN A 327 0.88 11.35 -13.12
C GLN A 327 1.62 10.66 -11.95
N GLU A 328 2.95 10.75 -11.91
CA GLU A 328 3.83 10.33 -10.82
C GLU A 328 4.45 11.53 -10.08
N ALA A 329 3.62 12.50 -9.69
CA ALA A 329 4.08 13.76 -9.09
C ALA A 329 4.98 13.52 -7.87
N THR A 330 6.28 13.71 -8.06
CA THR A 330 7.26 13.71 -6.97
C THR A 330 7.27 15.11 -6.34
N TYR A 331 7.79 15.28 -5.12
CA TYR A 331 7.96 16.61 -4.51
C TYR A 331 8.85 17.56 -5.34
N LYS A 332 9.58 17.03 -6.32
CA LYS A 332 10.40 17.78 -7.28
C LYS A 332 9.58 18.47 -8.37
N ASP A 333 8.32 18.09 -8.56
CA ASP A 333 7.45 18.61 -9.64
C ASP A 333 6.45 19.66 -9.15
N GLN A 334 6.58 20.07 -7.88
CA GLN A 334 5.69 21.01 -7.22
C GLN A 334 6.16 22.45 -7.37
N LEU A 335 5.21 23.40 -7.51
CA LEU A 335 5.52 24.83 -7.54
C LEU A 335 6.26 25.22 -6.26
N LEU A 336 7.41 25.86 -6.43
CA LEU A 336 8.14 26.48 -5.34
C LEU A 336 8.70 27.82 -5.81
N TYR A 337 8.27 28.90 -5.16
CA TYR A 337 8.85 30.21 -5.33
C TYR A 337 9.38 30.73 -4.01
N VAL A 338 10.61 31.24 -4.03
CA VAL A 338 11.29 31.83 -2.88
C VAL A 338 11.86 33.17 -3.31
N HIS A 339 11.61 34.20 -2.50
CA HIS A 339 12.18 35.51 -2.68
C HIS A 339 12.79 36.03 -1.39
N GLN A 340 14.02 36.53 -1.50
CA GLN A 340 14.73 37.21 -0.43
C GLN A 340 15.51 38.42 -0.96
N GLU A 341 15.43 39.52 -0.24
CA GLU A 341 16.29 40.69 -0.44
C GLU A 341 17.64 40.48 0.27
N LYS A 342 18.63 41.32 -0.06
CA LYS A 342 19.97 41.22 0.56
C LYS A 342 19.92 41.35 2.08
N TRP A 343 19.27 42.40 2.60
CA TRP A 343 19.16 42.62 4.05
C TRP A 343 18.41 41.47 4.76
N GLN A 344 17.47 40.83 4.08
CA GLN A 344 16.75 39.67 4.61
C GLN A 344 17.68 38.45 4.77
N ARG A 345 18.57 38.23 3.78
CA ARG A 345 19.60 37.19 3.86
C ARG A 345 20.61 37.50 4.95
N ASP A 346 21.04 38.75 5.07
CA ASP A 346 21.98 39.18 6.11
C ASP A 346 21.39 38.98 7.52
N LEU A 347 20.10 39.30 7.73
CA LEU A 347 19.40 39.02 8.98
C LEU A 347 19.24 37.52 9.24
N LEU A 348 18.94 36.72 8.21
CA LEU A 348 18.85 35.27 8.35
C LEU A 348 20.19 34.65 8.71
N LEU A 349 21.31 35.16 8.17
CA LEU A 349 22.66 34.75 8.54
C LEU A 349 22.97 35.09 10.00
N LYS A 350 22.60 36.30 10.43
CA LYS A 350 22.93 36.81 11.77
C LYS A 350 22.09 36.19 12.88
N TYR A 351 20.80 35.94 12.63
CA TYR A 351 19.84 35.54 13.66
C TYR A 351 19.16 34.19 13.40
N GLY A 352 19.31 33.61 12.20
CA GLY A 352 18.62 32.38 11.81
C GLY A 352 19.15 31.10 12.47
N GLY A 353 20.32 31.16 13.12
CA GLY A 353 20.90 30.03 13.86
C GLY A 353 20.21 29.71 15.17
N GLU A 354 19.51 30.68 15.77
CA GLU A 354 18.78 30.48 17.03
C GLU A 354 17.37 29.94 16.78
N ILE A 355 16.49 30.75 16.18
CA ILE A 355 15.08 30.41 15.96
C ILE A 355 14.59 31.03 14.63
N CYS A 356 14.09 30.16 13.75
CA CYS A 356 13.32 30.55 12.57
C CYS A 356 11.86 30.11 12.73
N LEU A 357 10.93 31.02 12.49
CA LEU A 357 9.49 30.77 12.47
C LEU A 357 8.98 30.81 11.04
N LEU A 358 7.99 29.97 10.76
CA LEU A 358 7.28 29.98 9.49
C LEU A 358 5.83 30.35 9.75
N ASP A 359 5.41 31.51 9.24
CA ASP A 359 4.04 31.97 9.34
C ASP A 359 3.24 31.59 8.09
N ALA A 360 2.07 30.98 8.32
CA ALA A 360 1.18 30.43 7.31
C ALA A 360 -0.02 31.37 7.10
N THR A 361 0.22 32.52 6.49
CA THR A 361 -0.77 33.60 6.33
C THR A 361 -1.95 33.23 5.42
N TYR A 362 -1.81 32.21 4.57
CA TYR A 362 -2.90 31.76 3.69
C TYR A 362 -4.13 31.17 4.42
N LYS A 363 -4.04 30.82 5.71
CA LYS A 363 -5.20 30.37 6.48
C LYS A 363 -6.16 31.51 6.82
N THR A 364 -5.67 32.75 6.84
CA THR A 364 -6.46 33.96 7.14
C THR A 364 -6.75 34.79 5.89
N THR A 365 -5.89 34.74 4.88
CA THR A 365 -6.07 35.45 3.59
C THR A 365 -6.50 34.50 2.47
N LYS A 366 -7.60 34.79 1.77
CA LYS A 366 -8.18 33.99 0.66
C LYS A 366 -7.34 34.00 -0.64
N TYR A 367 -6.01 33.96 -0.55
CA TYR A 367 -5.16 33.90 -1.74
C TYR A 367 -5.35 32.57 -2.48
N ALA A 368 -5.23 32.62 -3.82
CA ALA A 368 -5.33 31.43 -4.66
C ALA A 368 -4.24 30.41 -4.33
N VAL A 369 -3.06 30.85 -3.86
CA VAL A 369 -1.91 30.01 -3.53
C VAL A 369 -1.49 30.21 -2.08
N PRO A 370 -1.08 29.14 -1.38
CA PRO A 370 -0.48 29.24 -0.07
C PRO A 370 0.79 30.11 -0.07
N LEU A 371 0.70 31.28 0.56
CA LEU A 371 1.83 32.16 0.88
C LEU A 371 2.29 31.91 2.31
N PHE A 372 3.61 31.81 2.47
CA PHE A 372 4.28 31.69 3.76
C PHE A 372 5.33 32.78 3.92
N PHE A 373 5.53 33.21 5.16
CA PHE A 373 6.61 34.10 5.54
C PHE A 373 7.59 33.38 6.44
N LEU A 374 8.88 33.49 6.13
CA LEU A 374 9.96 33.06 7.00
C LEU A 374 10.32 34.26 7.90
N CYS A 375 10.30 34.05 9.21
CA CYS A 375 10.56 35.08 10.20
C CYS A 375 11.70 34.66 11.12
N VAL A 376 12.56 35.60 11.51
CA VAL A 376 13.60 35.40 12.54
C VAL A 376 13.37 36.35 13.70
N LYS A 377 13.77 35.91 14.89
CA LYS A 377 13.79 36.76 16.08
C LYS A 377 15.05 37.62 16.07
N THR A 378 14.87 38.92 15.98
CA THR A 378 15.94 39.92 16.09
C THR A 378 15.90 40.58 17.48
N ASN A 379 16.90 41.42 17.77
CA ASN A 379 16.95 42.24 18.98
C ASN A 379 15.77 43.22 19.12
N SER A 380 15.12 43.61 18.01
CA SER A 380 13.98 44.52 18.00
C SER A 380 12.63 43.83 17.77
N GLY A 381 12.58 42.49 17.75
CA GLY A 381 11.36 41.72 17.52
C GLY A 381 11.44 40.76 16.33
N TYR A 382 10.31 40.32 15.79
CA TYR A 382 10.28 39.40 14.65
C TYR A 382 10.37 40.15 13.32
N ALA A 383 11.29 39.72 12.45
CA ALA A 383 11.46 40.27 11.12
C ALA A 383 11.20 39.21 10.05
N VAL A 384 10.48 39.59 8.98
CA VAL A 384 10.24 38.72 7.82
C VAL A 384 11.49 38.72 6.93
N VAL A 385 12.10 37.56 6.80
CA VAL A 385 13.35 37.34 6.04
C VAL A 385 13.17 36.45 4.81
N GLY A 386 11.94 36.06 4.47
CA GLY A 386 11.69 35.36 3.22
C GLY A 386 10.21 35.26 2.90
N LYS A 387 9.91 35.31 1.60
CA LYS A 387 8.56 35.13 1.06
C LYS A 387 8.53 33.84 0.25
N LEU A 388 7.54 32.99 0.51
CA LEU A 388 7.50 31.62 0.01
C LEU A 388 6.11 31.30 -0.56
N LEU A 389 6.05 30.87 -1.83
CA LEU A 389 4.84 30.28 -2.40
C LEU A 389 5.10 28.79 -2.64
N ILE A 390 4.27 27.93 -2.06
CA ILE A 390 4.48 26.47 -2.13
C ILE A 390 3.19 25.78 -2.55
N TYR A 391 3.30 24.82 -3.48
CA TYR A 391 2.14 24.04 -3.93
C TYR A 391 1.65 23.01 -2.90
N THR A 392 2.46 22.39 -2.06
CA THR A 392 1.92 21.53 -0.97
C THR A 392 2.69 21.72 0.34
N ASN A 393 1.98 21.60 1.46
CA ASN A 393 2.53 21.68 2.83
C ASN A 393 3.33 20.43 3.23
N SER A 394 4.25 20.00 2.37
CA SER A 394 5.16 18.91 2.68
C SER A 394 6.36 19.45 3.46
N CYS A 395 6.70 18.82 4.59
CA CYS A 395 7.90 19.16 5.36
C CYS A 395 9.18 19.16 4.50
N ARG A 396 9.23 18.39 3.42
CA ARG A 396 10.37 18.35 2.48
C ARG A 396 10.51 19.61 1.64
N ASN A 397 9.40 20.28 1.30
CA ASN A 397 9.46 21.56 0.59
C ASN A 397 10.05 22.63 1.49
N PHE A 398 9.70 22.63 2.78
CA PHE A 398 10.29 23.53 3.77
C PHE A 398 11.77 23.25 4.01
N ILE A 399 12.17 21.98 4.07
CA ILE A 399 13.58 21.61 4.15
C ILE A 399 14.34 22.12 2.91
N ASN A 400 13.83 21.89 1.70
CA ASN A 400 14.43 22.42 0.48
C ASN A 400 14.49 23.94 0.47
N VAL A 401 13.48 24.63 0.98
CA VAL A 401 13.45 26.09 1.13
C VAL A 401 14.54 26.55 2.08
N LEU A 402 14.68 25.92 3.25
CA LEU A 402 15.71 26.27 4.22
C LEU A 402 17.10 26.01 3.64
N TYR A 403 17.30 24.89 2.94
CA TYR A 403 18.55 24.59 2.23
C TYR A 403 18.82 25.56 1.08
N LEU A 404 17.81 25.99 0.32
CA LEU A 404 17.98 26.98 -0.74
C LEU A 404 18.30 28.36 -0.14
N ASN A 405 17.66 28.76 0.95
CA ASN A 405 17.97 30.01 1.65
C ASN A 405 19.38 29.99 2.28
N TYR A 406 19.90 28.80 2.63
CA TYR A 406 21.28 28.61 3.10
C TYR A 406 22.29 28.48 1.95
N ASN A 407 21.98 27.78 0.85
CA ASN A 407 22.92 27.57 -0.27
C ASN A 407 22.89 28.69 -1.31
N VAL A 408 21.90 29.58 -1.30
CA VAL A 408 21.95 30.87 -2.03
C VAL A 408 22.97 31.84 -1.38
N GLN A 409 23.65 31.40 -0.32
CA GLN A 409 24.73 32.11 0.37
C GLN A 409 26.13 31.80 -0.18
N THR A 410 26.30 30.74 -0.99
CA THR A 410 27.52 30.47 -1.79
C THR A 410 27.27 30.85 -3.24
#